data_AF-A0A497RHZ4-F1
#
_entry.id   AF-A0A497RHZ4-F1
#
_cell.length_a   1.000
_cell.length_b   1.000
_cell.length_c   1.000
_cell.angle_alpha   90.00
_cell.angle_beta   90.00
_cell.angle_gamma   90.00
#
_symmetry.space_group_name_H-M   'P 1'
#
loop_
_entity.id
_entity.type
_entity.pdbx_description
1 polymer ?
#
loop_
_entity_poly.entity_id
_entity_poly.type
_entity_poly.pdbx_seq_one_letter_code
_entity_poly.pdbx_strand_id
1 'polypeptide(L)'
;YRLTTPLLDLGGTFQDYAWFADYMLWDRMEHDAITRENTVAVYFSEKTYRAPLSYRSDMNKATASLYFEAVEGRREVSPANWRFVDAYTVVVDSSQYIAGIQYFLTHYEERMYPRSSLTVLMEHRSGVDSPSCQAASWVTVQRNENVSVNQSPAGHVIHQLRLSVSSIRDLRDFRMRSLVLKGLHLHGASPFVQGITNV
;
A
#
# COMPACT_ATOMS: atom_id res chain seq x y z
N TYR A 1 16.41 12.93 4.79
CA TYR A 1 16.20 14.18 4.03
C TYR A 1 15.06 14.96 4.65
N ARG A 2 15.12 16.29 4.67
CA ARG A 2 14.06 17.15 5.19
C ARG A 2 13.84 18.35 4.28
N LEU A 3 12.58 18.63 3.94
CA LEU A 3 12.16 19.85 3.27
C LEU A 3 11.14 20.58 4.13
N THR A 4 11.34 21.87 4.32
CA THR A 4 10.42 22.76 5.02
C THR A 4 10.01 23.86 4.05
N THR A 5 8.71 24.14 3.94
CA THR A 5 8.24 25.26 3.13
C THR A 5 8.64 26.59 3.76
N PRO A 6 8.68 27.69 2.98
CA PRO A 6 8.54 29.02 3.54
C PRO A 6 7.24 29.14 4.37
N LEU A 7 7.14 30.21 5.16
CA LEU A 7 5.87 30.56 5.81
C LEU A 7 4.85 30.91 4.71
N LEU A 8 3.66 30.30 4.83
CA LEU A 8 2.52 30.51 3.95
C LEU A 8 1.56 31.45 4.67
N ASP A 9 1.45 32.69 4.20
CA ASP A 9 0.46 33.62 4.69
C ASP A 9 -0.83 33.45 3.87
N LEU A 10 -1.86 32.96 4.53
CA LEU A 10 -3.17 32.78 3.92
C LEU A 10 -4.02 34.04 4.09
N GLY A 11 -3.66 34.95 5.00
CA GLY A 11 -4.38 36.19 5.26
C GLY A 11 -5.71 35.99 6.01
N GLY A 12 -6.30 37.10 6.45
CA GLY A 12 -7.53 37.12 7.27
C GLY A 12 -8.81 36.71 6.55
N THR A 13 -8.77 36.47 5.23
CA THR A 13 -9.96 36.18 4.40
C THR A 13 -10.36 34.70 4.42
N PHE A 14 -9.52 33.81 4.98
CA PHE A 14 -9.75 32.36 4.95
C PHE A 14 -10.10 31.78 6.32
N GLN A 15 -10.75 32.58 7.17
CA GLN A 15 -11.18 32.15 8.51
C GLN A 15 -12.20 31.00 8.48
N ASP A 16 -12.97 30.87 7.39
CA ASP A 16 -13.98 29.82 7.20
C ASP A 16 -13.51 28.60 6.40
N TYR A 17 -12.20 28.34 6.35
CA TYR A 17 -11.63 27.22 5.59
C TYR A 17 -11.18 26.06 6.48
N ALA A 18 -11.36 24.83 6.02
CA ALA A 18 -10.59 23.67 6.50
C ALA A 18 -9.36 23.49 5.62
N TRP A 19 -8.17 23.33 6.21
CA TRP A 19 -6.96 23.06 5.43
C TRP A 19 -6.58 21.59 5.48
N PHE A 20 -6.02 21.12 4.38
CA PHE A 20 -5.56 19.75 4.22
C PHE A 20 -4.11 19.80 3.78
N ALA A 21 -3.25 19.14 4.53
CA ALA A 21 -1.86 19.01 4.17
C ALA A 21 -1.68 17.71 3.35
N ASP A 22 -1.01 17.82 2.21
CA ASP A 22 -0.71 16.68 1.35
C ASP A 22 0.71 16.82 0.78
N TYR A 23 1.23 15.71 0.28
CA TYR A 23 2.52 15.69 -0.41
C TYR A 23 2.48 14.70 -1.57
N MET A 24 3.25 15.04 -2.60
CA MET A 24 3.55 14.12 -3.68
C MET A 24 5.02 13.74 -3.62
N LEU A 25 5.27 12.45 -3.39
CA LEU A 25 6.59 11.86 -3.39
C LEU A 25 6.59 10.67 -4.35
N TRP A 26 7.57 10.64 -5.24
CA TRP A 26 7.93 9.43 -5.96
C TRP A 26 8.86 8.61 -5.07
N ASP A 27 8.57 7.32 -4.97
CA ASP A 27 9.32 6.35 -4.19
C ASP A 27 9.74 5.19 -5.09
N ARG A 28 10.99 4.76 -4.94
CA ARG A 28 11.50 3.53 -5.55
C ARG A 28 10.96 2.34 -4.76
N MET A 29 9.95 1.70 -5.32
CA MET A 29 9.46 0.43 -4.81
C MET A 29 10.49 -0.67 -5.10
N GLU A 30 10.91 -1.36 -4.04
CA GLU A 30 11.62 -2.63 -4.18
C GLU A 30 10.62 -3.78 -4.13
N HIS A 31 11.03 -4.93 -4.65
CA HIS A 31 10.25 -6.14 -4.55
C HIS A 31 10.92 -7.05 -3.54
N ASP A 32 10.26 -7.27 -2.42
CA ASP A 32 10.66 -8.33 -1.49
C ASP A 32 10.00 -9.62 -1.95
N ALA A 33 10.82 -10.67 -2.10
CA ALA A 33 10.32 -12.02 -2.27
C ALA A 33 9.84 -12.52 -0.90
N ILE A 34 8.53 -12.67 -0.75
CA ILE A 34 7.91 -13.18 0.47
C ILE A 34 7.31 -14.54 0.15
N THR A 35 7.61 -15.51 1.00
CA THR A 35 7.04 -16.85 0.93
C THR A 35 5.83 -16.93 1.85
N ARG A 36 4.67 -17.32 1.33
CA ARG A 36 3.42 -17.43 2.09
C ARG A 36 2.70 -18.73 1.73
N GLU A 37 2.13 -19.40 2.73
CA GLU A 37 1.23 -20.52 2.51
C GLU A 37 -0.07 -20.04 1.86
N ASN A 38 -0.45 -20.68 0.76
CA ASN A 38 -1.66 -20.38 0.03
C ASN A 38 -2.29 -21.68 -0.50
N THR A 39 -3.62 -21.69 -0.59
CA THR A 39 -4.38 -22.78 -1.20
C THR A 39 -4.96 -22.31 -2.53
N VAL A 40 -4.56 -22.96 -3.61
CA VAL A 40 -4.96 -22.60 -4.98
C VAL A 40 -5.70 -23.74 -5.65
N ALA A 41 -6.71 -23.40 -6.44
CA ALA A 41 -7.35 -24.35 -7.33
C ALA A 41 -6.39 -24.76 -8.45
N VAL A 42 -6.27 -26.07 -8.69
CA VAL A 42 -5.45 -26.62 -9.76
C VAL A 42 -6.29 -27.52 -10.66
N TYR A 43 -6.15 -27.33 -11.97
CA TYR A 43 -6.89 -28.06 -13.00
C TYR A 43 -5.92 -28.91 -13.80
N PHE A 44 -5.97 -30.23 -13.58
CA PHE A 44 -5.09 -31.17 -14.27
C PHE A 44 -5.60 -31.46 -15.68
N SER A 45 -4.70 -31.33 -16.67
CA SER A 45 -4.96 -31.76 -18.04
C SER A 45 -5.17 -33.27 -18.12
N GLU A 46 -6.24 -33.73 -18.78
CA GLU A 46 -6.54 -35.17 -18.96
C GLU A 46 -5.43 -35.96 -19.68
N LYS A 47 -4.63 -35.29 -20.51
CA LYS A 47 -3.60 -35.95 -21.32
C LYS A 47 -2.27 -36.08 -20.60
N THR A 48 -1.93 -35.10 -19.76
CA THR A 48 -0.59 -34.98 -19.15
C THR A 48 -0.62 -35.08 -17.64
N TYR A 49 -1.81 -35.01 -17.03
CA TYR A 49 -2.04 -34.96 -15.59
C TYR A 49 -1.25 -33.85 -14.89
N ARG A 50 -0.97 -32.77 -15.62
CA ARG A 50 -0.24 -31.59 -15.16
C ARG A 50 -1.18 -30.42 -14.98
N ALA A 51 -0.96 -29.63 -13.94
CA ALA A 51 -1.64 -28.37 -13.70
C ALA A 51 -0.59 -27.26 -13.52
N PRO A 52 -0.72 -26.12 -14.24
CA PRO A 52 0.13 -24.96 -14.02
C PRO A 52 -0.27 -24.20 -12.75
N LEU A 53 0.70 -23.55 -12.13
CA LEU A 53 0.54 -22.66 -10.98
C LEU A 53 0.72 -21.21 -11.43
N SER A 54 -0.10 -20.31 -10.87
CA SER A 54 -0.03 -18.87 -11.20
C SER A 54 1.19 -18.18 -10.56
N TYR A 55 1.69 -18.74 -9.46
CA TYR A 55 2.83 -18.23 -8.72
C TYR A 55 3.84 -19.35 -8.48
N ARG A 56 5.11 -18.95 -8.32
CA ARG A 56 6.21 -19.85 -8.07
C ARG A 56 6.01 -20.55 -6.73
N SER A 57 6.08 -21.87 -6.68
CA SER A 57 6.15 -22.64 -5.45
C SER A 57 7.59 -22.76 -4.95
N ASP A 58 7.77 -22.87 -3.64
CA ASP A 58 9.00 -23.37 -3.02
C ASP A 58 9.27 -24.87 -3.31
N MET A 59 8.29 -25.57 -3.89
CA MET A 59 8.28 -27.00 -4.20
C MET A 59 8.46 -27.91 -2.97
N ASN A 60 8.26 -27.40 -1.76
CA ASN A 60 8.45 -28.18 -0.56
C ASN A 60 7.25 -29.08 -0.30
N LYS A 61 7.40 -30.35 -0.68
CA LYS A 61 6.34 -31.35 -0.54
C LYS A 61 6.05 -31.74 0.90
N ALA A 62 6.97 -31.49 1.84
CA ALA A 62 6.73 -31.78 3.25
C ALA A 62 5.73 -30.81 3.89
N THR A 63 5.56 -29.62 3.31
CA THR A 63 4.66 -28.57 3.79
C THR A 63 3.51 -28.29 2.82
N ALA A 64 3.44 -29.04 1.71
CA ALA A 64 2.40 -28.90 0.70
C ALA A 64 1.42 -30.08 0.75
N SER A 65 0.15 -29.83 0.47
CA SER A 65 -0.89 -30.87 0.40
C SER A 65 -1.75 -30.68 -0.84
N LEU A 66 -2.13 -31.78 -1.48
CA LEU A 66 -3.05 -31.80 -2.62
C LEU A 66 -4.31 -32.53 -2.19
N TYR A 67 -5.48 -31.95 -2.44
CA TYR A 67 -6.74 -32.57 -2.09
C TYR A 67 -7.82 -32.21 -3.13
N PHE A 68 -8.95 -32.89 -3.05
CA PHE A 68 -10.16 -32.51 -3.75
C PHE A 68 -11.36 -32.67 -2.83
N GLU A 69 -12.46 -32.00 -3.17
CA GLU A 69 -13.73 -32.16 -2.46
C GLU A 69 -14.57 -33.24 -3.15
N ALA A 70 -15.00 -34.23 -2.38
CA ALA A 70 -15.91 -35.28 -2.80
C ALA A 70 -17.22 -35.17 -2.00
N VAL A 71 -18.24 -35.96 -2.39
CA VAL A 71 -19.55 -36.01 -1.69
C VAL A 71 -19.39 -36.36 -0.21
N GLU A 72 -18.40 -37.18 0.13
CA GLU A 72 -18.09 -37.60 1.51
C GLU A 72 -17.16 -36.61 2.25
N GLY A 73 -16.79 -35.50 1.61
CA GLY A 73 -15.92 -34.46 2.16
C GLY A 73 -14.56 -34.38 1.48
N ARG A 74 -13.61 -33.73 2.16
CA ARG A 74 -12.24 -33.47 1.68
C ARG A 74 -11.45 -34.78 1.64
N ARG A 75 -10.93 -35.14 0.47
CA ARG A 75 -10.01 -36.27 0.29
C ARG A 75 -8.64 -35.77 -0.12
N GLU A 76 -7.64 -36.11 0.68
CA GLU A 76 -6.24 -35.80 0.39
C GLU A 76 -5.65 -36.81 -0.59
N VAL A 77 -4.93 -36.32 -1.59
CA VAL A 77 -4.15 -37.14 -2.51
C VAL A 77 -2.83 -37.46 -1.82
N SER A 78 -2.57 -38.75 -1.59
CA SER A 78 -1.35 -39.22 -0.93
C SER A 78 -0.11 -38.54 -1.54
N PRO A 79 0.84 -38.04 -0.72
CA PRO A 79 2.07 -37.47 -1.23
C PRO A 79 2.82 -38.40 -2.19
N ALA A 80 2.70 -39.72 -2.11
CA ALA A 80 3.34 -40.61 -3.07
C ALA A 80 2.84 -40.41 -4.52
N ASN A 81 1.61 -39.94 -4.70
CA ASN A 81 0.89 -39.98 -5.98
C ASN A 81 0.79 -38.62 -6.69
N TRP A 82 1.57 -37.63 -6.27
CA TRP A 82 1.68 -36.35 -6.95
C TRP A 82 3.05 -35.73 -6.69
N ARG A 83 3.49 -34.76 -7.49
CA ARG A 83 4.74 -34.02 -7.23
C ARG A 83 4.78 -32.69 -7.96
N PHE A 84 5.64 -31.79 -7.49
CA PHE A 84 6.09 -30.68 -8.31
C PHE A 84 6.99 -31.21 -9.44
N VAL A 85 6.72 -30.78 -10.66
CA VAL A 85 7.61 -31.03 -11.81
C VAL A 85 8.67 -29.93 -11.86
N ASP A 86 8.23 -28.70 -11.63
CA ASP A 86 9.02 -27.49 -11.50
C ASP A 86 8.25 -26.51 -10.59
N ALA A 87 8.77 -25.31 -10.40
CA ALA A 87 8.19 -24.34 -9.49
C ALA A 87 6.83 -23.76 -9.96
N TYR A 88 6.40 -24.05 -11.20
CA TYR A 88 5.14 -23.58 -11.77
C TYR A 88 4.22 -24.73 -12.21
N THR A 89 4.59 -25.98 -11.94
CA THR A 89 3.84 -27.12 -12.47
C THR A 89 3.75 -28.23 -11.44
N VAL A 90 2.53 -28.66 -11.15
CA VAL A 90 2.26 -29.87 -10.36
C VAL A 90 1.74 -30.97 -11.29
N VAL A 91 2.12 -32.22 -11.01
CA VAL A 91 1.60 -33.42 -11.69
C VAL A 91 0.99 -34.37 -10.67
N VAL A 92 -0.10 -35.01 -11.06
CA VAL A 92 -0.74 -36.10 -10.29
C VAL A 92 -0.60 -37.41 -11.06
N ASP A 93 -0.46 -38.52 -10.36
CA ASP A 93 -0.45 -39.84 -10.97
C ASP A 93 -1.82 -40.13 -11.59
N SER A 94 -1.82 -40.79 -12.75
CA SER A 94 -3.04 -41.09 -13.50
C SER A 94 -4.04 -41.94 -12.72
N SER A 95 -3.57 -42.74 -11.75
CA SER A 95 -4.41 -43.57 -10.88
C SER A 95 -5.20 -42.77 -9.84
N GLN A 96 -4.80 -41.53 -9.56
CA GLN A 96 -5.49 -40.63 -8.62
C GLN A 96 -6.28 -39.53 -9.35
N TYR A 97 -6.16 -39.44 -10.68
CA TYR A 97 -6.87 -38.47 -11.48
C TYR A 97 -8.34 -38.87 -11.64
N ILE A 98 -9.24 -37.95 -11.31
CA ILE A 98 -10.69 -38.10 -11.50
C ILE A 98 -11.14 -36.99 -12.44
N ALA A 99 -11.68 -37.38 -13.59
CA ALA A 99 -12.14 -36.44 -14.60
C ALA A 99 -13.26 -35.54 -14.06
N GLY A 100 -13.20 -34.25 -14.38
CA GLY A 100 -14.21 -33.25 -13.98
C GLY A 100 -14.16 -32.79 -12.52
N ILE A 101 -13.19 -33.26 -11.72
CA ILE A 101 -13.00 -32.78 -10.34
C ILE A 101 -11.99 -31.63 -10.29
N GLN A 102 -12.30 -30.62 -9.46
CA GLN A 102 -11.37 -29.56 -9.10
C GLN A 102 -10.51 -30.00 -7.93
N TYR A 103 -9.20 -29.89 -8.11
CA TYR A 103 -8.22 -30.15 -7.05
C TYR A 103 -7.77 -28.82 -6.44
N PHE A 104 -7.27 -28.90 -5.22
CA PHE A 104 -6.75 -27.78 -4.45
C PHE A 104 -5.37 -28.14 -3.91
N LEU A 105 -4.40 -27.28 -4.19
CA LEU A 105 -3.03 -27.41 -3.71
C LEU A 105 -2.78 -26.34 -2.66
N THR A 106 -2.51 -26.77 -1.42
CA THR A 106 -1.92 -25.92 -0.39
C THR A 106 -0.41 -26.01 -0.52
N HIS A 107 0.27 -24.89 -0.75
CA HIS A 107 1.72 -24.81 -0.88
C HIS A 107 2.23 -23.43 -0.51
N TYR A 108 3.54 -23.30 -0.30
CA TYR A 108 4.15 -21.99 -0.12
C TYR A 108 4.50 -21.38 -1.48
N GLU A 109 3.88 -20.24 -1.78
CA GLU A 109 4.14 -19.46 -2.99
C GLU A 109 5.12 -18.31 -2.68
N GLU A 110 6.07 -18.09 -3.59
CA GLU A 110 6.98 -16.95 -3.59
C GLU A 110 6.33 -15.82 -4.40
N ARG A 111 5.99 -14.73 -3.72
CA ARG A 111 5.42 -13.53 -4.34
C ARG A 111 6.32 -12.33 -4.12
N MET A 112 6.42 -11.51 -5.17
CA MET A 112 7.10 -10.23 -5.14
C MET A 112 6.10 -9.16 -4.74
N TYR A 113 6.25 -8.61 -3.54
CA TYR A 113 5.41 -7.48 -3.10
C TYR A 113 6.18 -6.18 -3.20
N PRO A 114 5.59 -5.12 -3.78
CA PRO A 114 6.19 -3.80 -3.76
C PRO A 114 6.26 -3.30 -2.32
N ARG A 115 7.46 -2.98 -1.86
CA ARG A 115 7.72 -2.42 -0.52
C ARG A 115 8.43 -1.09 -0.66
N SER A 116 7.89 -0.09 0.02
CA SER A 116 8.59 1.18 0.25
C SER A 116 9.70 0.96 1.26
N SER A 117 10.91 1.39 0.91
CA SER A 117 12.03 1.43 1.87
C SER A 117 12.06 2.71 2.70
N LEU A 118 11.19 3.67 2.39
CA LEU A 118 11.18 4.99 2.99
C LEU A 118 10.25 5.03 4.20
N THR A 119 10.64 5.83 5.18
CA THR A 119 9.74 6.28 6.24
C THR A 119 9.47 7.76 6.02
N VAL A 120 8.19 8.14 5.88
CA VAL A 120 7.79 9.51 5.58
C VAL A 120 6.99 10.07 6.75
N LEU A 121 7.41 11.22 7.26
CA LEU A 121 6.75 11.98 8.32
C LEU A 121 6.40 13.37 7.79
N MET A 122 5.10 13.68 7.74
CA MET A 122 4.59 15.01 7.42
C MET A 122 4.24 15.73 8.71
N GLU A 123 4.64 16.99 8.80
CA GLU A 123 4.44 17.83 9.97
C GLU A 123 3.93 19.21 9.55
N HIS A 124 3.12 19.81 10.40
CA HIS A 124 2.54 21.13 10.24
C HIS A 124 2.73 21.95 11.52
N ARG A 125 2.82 23.27 11.34
CA ARG A 125 2.64 24.25 12.40
C ARG A 125 1.95 25.49 11.88
N SER A 126 1.30 26.22 12.76
CA SER A 126 0.59 27.46 12.41
C SER A 126 0.65 28.49 13.55
N GLY A 127 0.38 29.75 13.21
CA GLY A 127 0.27 30.85 14.15
C GLY A 127 -0.50 32.04 13.57
N VAL A 128 -0.83 33.01 14.42
CA VAL A 128 -1.55 34.23 14.05
C VAL A 128 -0.67 35.24 13.30
N ASP A 129 0.65 35.08 13.41
CA ASP A 129 1.67 35.88 12.74
C ASP A 129 2.93 35.04 12.50
N SER A 130 3.93 35.62 11.84
CA SER A 130 5.17 34.91 11.52
C SER A 130 5.97 34.47 12.76
N PRO A 131 6.17 35.32 13.78
CA PRO A 131 6.86 34.92 15.02
C PRO A 131 6.15 33.79 15.77
N SER A 132 4.82 33.85 15.93
CA SER A 132 4.05 32.81 16.61
C SER A 132 4.09 31.48 15.86
N CYS A 133 3.99 31.49 14.53
CA CYS A 133 4.13 30.28 13.72
C CYS A 133 5.53 29.67 13.84
N GLN A 134 6.58 30.49 13.92
CA GLN A 134 7.95 30.02 14.12
C GLN A 134 8.20 29.45 15.52
N ALA A 135 7.55 29.99 16.55
CA ALA A 135 7.61 29.51 17.92
C ALA A 135 6.72 28.27 18.17
N ALA A 136 5.73 28.03 17.31
CA ALA A 136 4.82 26.91 17.43
C ALA A 136 5.53 25.55 17.25
N SER A 137 5.10 24.58 18.06
CA SER A 137 5.51 23.18 17.95
C SER A 137 5.00 22.56 16.65
N TRP A 138 5.79 21.63 16.12
CA TRP A 138 5.38 20.81 14.97
C TRP A 138 4.43 19.72 15.43
N VAL A 139 3.35 19.53 14.67
CA VAL A 139 2.38 18.46 14.86
C VAL A 139 2.47 17.53 13.66
N THR A 140 2.50 16.22 13.91
CA THR A 140 2.44 15.21 12.85
C THR A 140 1.07 15.23 12.19
N VAL A 141 1.05 15.25 10.87
CA VAL A 141 -0.18 15.20 10.06
C VAL A 141 -0.18 13.91 9.26
N GLN A 142 -1.23 13.10 9.42
CA GLN A 142 -1.47 11.96 8.56
C GLN A 142 -1.80 12.44 7.14
N ARG A 143 -1.46 11.64 6.13
CA ARG A 143 -1.76 12.02 4.74
C ARG A 143 -3.27 12.19 4.58
N ASN A 144 -3.70 13.31 3.99
CA ASN A 144 -5.10 13.72 3.86
C ASN A 144 -5.83 13.96 5.20
N GLU A 145 -5.12 14.20 6.29
CA GLU A 145 -5.74 14.61 7.54
C GLU A 145 -6.21 16.08 7.46
N ASN A 146 -7.41 16.31 8.00
CA ASN A 146 -8.04 17.61 8.00
C ASN A 146 -7.49 18.43 9.15
N VAL A 147 -6.62 19.40 8.85
CA VAL A 147 -6.26 20.43 9.81
C VAL A 147 -7.32 21.53 9.70
N SER A 148 -8.38 21.37 10.47
CA SER A 148 -9.41 22.40 10.55
C SER A 148 -8.82 23.68 11.16
N VAL A 149 -8.94 24.82 10.47
CA VAL A 149 -8.61 26.14 11.06
C VAL A 149 -9.48 26.40 12.29
N ASN A 150 -10.67 25.80 12.35
CA ASN A 150 -11.55 25.90 13.51
C ASN A 150 -11.14 25.00 14.69
N GLN A 151 -10.07 24.19 14.58
CA GLN A 151 -9.44 23.53 15.74
C GLN A 151 -8.11 24.17 16.15
N SER A 152 -7.51 25.01 15.31
CA SER A 152 -6.50 25.97 15.76
C SER A 152 -7.22 27.18 16.39
N PRO A 153 -6.63 27.87 17.37
CA PRO A 153 -7.19 29.11 17.88
C PRO A 153 -7.56 30.04 16.71
N ALA A 154 -8.74 30.65 16.76
CA ALA A 154 -9.20 31.57 15.72
C ALA A 154 -8.10 32.59 15.37
N GLY A 155 -7.88 32.81 14.08
CA GLY A 155 -6.89 33.77 13.58
C GLY A 155 -5.52 33.20 13.20
N HIS A 156 -5.31 31.87 13.25
CA HIS A 156 -4.11 31.26 12.67
C HIS A 156 -4.12 31.41 11.14
N VAL A 157 -3.32 32.36 10.62
CA VAL A 157 -3.26 32.70 9.19
C VAL A 157 -1.90 32.36 8.57
N ILE A 158 -0.88 32.12 9.39
CA ILE A 158 0.45 31.74 8.93
C ILE A 158 0.67 30.24 9.14
N HIS A 159 0.98 29.51 8.08
CA HIS A 159 1.20 28.06 8.09
C HIS A 159 2.59 27.69 7.61
N GLN A 160 3.11 26.56 8.09
CA GLN A 160 4.35 25.98 7.57
C GLN A 160 4.26 24.46 7.54
N LEU A 161 4.76 23.87 6.46
CA LEU A 161 4.78 22.42 6.26
C LEU A 161 6.22 21.91 6.29
N ARG A 162 6.39 20.69 6.79
CA ARG A 162 7.67 19.99 6.80
C ARG A 162 7.45 18.53 6.43
N LEU A 163 8.27 18.01 5.51
CA LEU A 163 8.31 16.60 5.17
C LEU A 163 9.70 16.07 5.51
N SER A 164 9.74 15.06 6.38
CA SER A 164 10.95 14.32 6.73
C SER A 164 10.87 12.93 6.10
N VAL A 165 11.87 12.59 5.28
CA VAL A 165 12.03 11.26 4.68
C VAL A 165 13.26 10.61 5.29
N SER A 166 13.10 9.45 5.90
CA SER A 166 14.16 8.64 6.50
C SER A 166 14.21 7.24 5.88
N SER A 167 15.19 6.43 6.33
CA SER A 167 15.50 5.12 5.75
C SER A 167 15.95 5.17 4.27
N ILE A 168 16.51 6.31 3.87
CA ILE A 168 17.08 6.52 2.52
C ILE A 168 18.42 5.78 2.45
N ARG A 169 18.55 4.85 1.50
CA ARG A 169 19.83 4.16 1.20
C ARG A 169 20.55 4.85 0.06
N ASP A 170 19.80 5.36 -0.90
CA ASP A 170 20.26 6.08 -2.08
C ASP A 170 19.40 7.34 -2.30
N LEU A 171 20.00 8.45 -2.71
CA LEU A 171 19.24 9.67 -3.06
C LEU A 171 18.32 9.46 -4.28
N ARG A 172 18.53 8.38 -5.05
CA ARG A 172 17.65 7.92 -6.11
C ARG A 172 16.45 7.12 -5.61
N ASP A 173 16.35 6.84 -4.30
CA ASP A 173 15.21 6.12 -3.72
C ASP A 173 13.94 6.97 -3.72
N PHE A 174 14.06 8.29 -3.78
CA PHE A 174 12.90 9.15 -3.71
C PHE A 174 13.09 10.46 -4.45
N ARG A 175 11.97 11.05 -4.87
CA ARG A 175 11.91 12.42 -5.39
C ARG A 175 10.65 13.09 -4.87
N MET A 176 10.84 14.13 -4.06
CA MET A 176 9.72 14.96 -3.63
C MET A 176 9.32 15.89 -4.77
N ARG A 177 8.03 15.87 -5.12
CA ARG A 177 7.46 16.69 -6.19
C ARG A 177 6.76 17.91 -5.62
N SER A 178 5.99 17.74 -4.56
CA SER A 178 5.26 18.85 -3.94
C SER A 178 4.95 18.60 -2.47
N LEU A 179 4.85 19.70 -1.72
CA LEU A 179 4.13 19.80 -0.45
C LEU A 179 3.01 20.80 -0.69
N VAL A 180 1.79 20.46 -0.31
CA VAL A 180 0.60 21.24 -0.65
C VAL A 180 -0.24 21.47 0.61
N LEU A 181 -0.79 22.69 0.70
CA LEU A 181 -1.87 23.03 1.61
C LEU A 181 -3.11 23.33 0.75
N LYS A 182 -4.18 22.54 0.91
CA LYS A 182 -5.44 22.68 0.16
C LYS A 182 -6.51 23.24 1.10
N GLY A 183 -7.27 24.24 0.67
CA GLY A 183 -8.34 24.84 1.47
C GLY A 183 -9.72 24.42 0.98
N LEU A 184 -10.60 24.04 1.89
CA LEU A 184 -12.03 23.83 1.64
C LEU A 184 -12.83 24.91 2.36
N HIS A 185 -13.57 25.71 1.61
CA HIS A 185 -14.48 26.70 2.17
C HIS A 185 -15.68 26.02 2.84
N LEU A 186 -15.87 26.22 4.15
CA LEU A 186 -16.91 25.57 4.95
C LEU A 186 -18.26 26.31 4.91
N HIS A 187 -18.25 27.62 4.69
CA HIS A 187 -19.45 28.47 4.73
C HIS A 187 -19.58 29.37 3.49
N GLY A 188 -20.25 28.88 2.43
CA GLY A 188 -20.55 29.67 1.23
C GLY A 188 -21.81 29.16 0.49
N ALA A 189 -22.40 30.00 -0.38
CA ALA A 189 -23.66 29.73 -1.10
C ALA A 189 -23.63 28.54 -2.10
N SER A 190 -22.50 27.82 -2.21
CA SER A 190 -22.39 26.50 -2.82
C SER A 190 -21.08 25.86 -2.38
N PRO A 191 -21.07 24.71 -1.68
CA PRO A 191 -19.85 23.97 -1.43
C PRO A 191 -19.39 23.32 -2.74
N PHE A 192 -18.31 23.82 -3.35
CA PHE A 192 -17.65 23.14 -4.47
C PHE A 192 -16.14 23.02 -4.21
N VAL A 193 -15.60 21.82 -4.45
CA VAL A 193 -14.16 21.54 -4.46
C VAL A 193 -13.69 21.69 -5.90
N GLN A 194 -13.21 22.87 -6.28
CA GLN A 194 -12.44 22.98 -7.54
C GLN A 194 -11.05 22.39 -7.30
N GLY A 195 -10.84 21.16 -7.77
CA GLY A 195 -9.51 20.58 -7.85
C GLY A 195 -8.67 21.38 -8.84
N ILE A 196 -7.77 22.23 -8.34
CA ILE A 196 -6.75 22.88 -9.17
C ILE A 196 -5.55 21.94 -9.22
N THR A 197 -5.34 21.31 -10.36
CA THR A 197 -4.11 20.59 -10.71
C THR A 197 -3.26 21.53 -11.54
N ASN A 198 -2.22 22.13 -10.95
CA ASN A 198 -1.15 22.74 -11.75
C ASN A 198 -0.05 21.69 -11.96
N VAL A 199 0.30 21.46 -13.23
CA VAL A 199 1.46 20.67 -13.65
C VAL A 199 2.73 21.49 -13.44
#